data_AF-A0A371X8T3-F1
#
_entry.id   AF-A0A371X8T3-F1
#
_cell.length_a   1.000
_cell.length_b   1.000
_cell.length_c   1.000
_cell.angle_alpha   90.00
_cell.angle_beta   90.00
_cell.angle_gamma   90.00
#
_symmetry.space_group_name_H-M   'P 1'
#
loop_
_entity.id
_entity.type
_entity.pdbx_description
1 polymer ?
#
loop_
_entity_poly.entity_id
_entity_poly.type
_entity_poly.pdbx_seq_one_letter_code
_entity_poly.pdbx_strand_id
1 'polypeptide(L)'
;MHATKTEAATLSRKPATSRTNCPLGYERVELPPEVDYARHFAHAIEALHAEKRYRVFADLERIAGRFPQAIWRNEGEAREITVWCSNDYLGMGQNAAVTEAMTRTVTAMGSGAGGTRNISGTNHPLVELEHELAD
;
A
#
# COMPACT_ATOMS: atom_id res chain seq x y z
N MET A 1 10.15 29.31 9.92
CA MET A 1 10.46 28.48 8.74
C MET A 1 9.24 28.53 7.82
N HIS A 2 9.37 29.25 6.71
CA HIS A 2 8.29 29.46 5.74
C HIS A 2 8.12 28.21 4.87
N ALA A 3 6.93 27.61 4.90
CA ALA A 3 6.52 26.63 3.90
C ALA A 3 6.24 27.36 2.58
N THR A 4 7.04 27.09 1.56
CA THR A 4 6.79 27.54 0.19
C THR A 4 5.55 26.84 -0.34
N LYS A 5 4.51 27.64 -0.67
CA LYS A 5 3.34 27.19 -1.43
C LYS A 5 3.80 26.64 -2.78
N THR A 6 3.56 25.36 -3.02
CA THR A 6 3.59 24.80 -4.38
C THR A 6 2.25 25.12 -5.03
N GLU A 7 2.23 26.11 -5.92
CA GLU A 7 1.09 26.38 -6.79
C GLU A 7 0.92 25.22 -7.77
N ALA A 8 -0.23 24.54 -7.70
CA ALA A 8 -0.68 23.66 -8.76
C ALA A 8 -1.01 24.54 -9.98
N ALA A 9 -0.19 24.45 -11.02
CA ALA A 9 -0.45 25.12 -12.28
C ALA A 9 -1.74 24.56 -12.90
N THR A 10 -2.83 25.29 -12.75
CA THR A 10 -4.06 25.07 -13.53
C THR A 10 -3.73 25.34 -14.98
N LEU A 11 -3.47 24.27 -15.75
CA LEU A 11 -3.22 24.37 -17.18
C LEU A 11 -4.53 24.80 -17.86
N SER A 12 -4.73 26.12 -17.98
CA SER A 12 -5.81 26.72 -18.76
C SER A 12 -5.64 26.29 -20.21
N ARG A 13 -6.38 25.25 -20.61
CA ARG A 13 -6.48 24.86 -22.03
C ARG A 13 -7.16 26.00 -22.76
N LYS A 14 -6.39 26.73 -23.56
CA LYS A 14 -6.94 27.65 -24.58
C LYS A 14 -7.94 26.87 -25.44
N PRO A 15 -9.09 27.45 -25.80
CA PRO A 15 -10.03 26.79 -26.68
C PRO A 15 -9.34 26.56 -28.03
N ALA A 16 -9.31 25.31 -28.48
CA ALA A 16 -8.74 24.95 -29.76
C ALA A 16 -9.63 25.52 -30.87
N THR A 17 -9.31 26.72 -31.36
CA THR A 17 -9.82 27.18 -32.66
C THR A 17 -9.08 26.42 -33.75
N SER A 18 -9.66 25.30 -34.18
CA SER A 18 -9.24 24.62 -35.39
C SER A 18 -10.45 24.07 -36.14
N ARG A 19 -10.90 24.84 -37.13
CA ARG A 19 -11.70 24.33 -38.23
C ARG A 19 -10.75 23.58 -39.16
N THR A 20 -10.75 22.25 -39.10
CA THR A 20 -10.14 21.44 -40.16
C THR A 20 -11.13 20.37 -40.58
N ASN A 21 -11.39 20.35 -41.90
CA ASN A 21 -12.33 19.48 -42.58
C ASN A 21 -11.79 18.04 -42.55
N CYS A 22 -12.52 17.12 -41.93
CA CYS A 22 -12.26 15.68 -42.06
C CYS A 22 -12.82 15.21 -43.41
N PRO A 23 -12.02 14.60 -44.31
CA PRO A 23 -12.46 14.26 -45.67
C PRO A 23 -13.36 13.00 -45.75
N LEU A 24 -13.64 12.33 -44.62
CA LEU A 24 -14.36 11.05 -44.57
C LEU A 24 -15.82 11.14 -44.13
N GLY A 25 -16.41 12.34 -44.02
CA GLY A 25 -17.85 12.51 -43.77
C GLY A 25 -18.35 11.98 -42.42
N TYR A 26 -17.46 11.66 -41.48
CA TYR A 26 -17.84 11.22 -40.14
C TYR A 26 -18.14 12.45 -39.26
N GLU A 27 -19.36 12.49 -38.72
CA GLU A 27 -19.80 13.53 -37.79
C GLU A 27 -19.00 13.41 -36.48
N ARG A 28 -18.47 14.54 -35.98
CA ARG A 28 -17.69 14.53 -34.75
C ARG A 28 -18.65 14.28 -33.58
N VAL A 29 -18.69 13.05 -33.07
CA VAL A 29 -19.47 12.70 -31.88
C VAL A 29 -18.91 13.48 -30.69
N GLU A 30 -19.78 14.21 -29.98
CA GLU A 30 -19.41 14.85 -28.71
C GLU A 30 -18.98 13.76 -27.72
N LEU A 31 -17.73 13.84 -27.26
CA LEU A 31 -17.27 12.99 -26.17
C LEU A 31 -18.08 13.33 -24.92
N PRO A 32 -18.47 12.32 -24.11
CA PRO A 32 -19.18 12.57 -22.87
C PRO A 32 -18.38 13.52 -21.97
N PRO A 33 -19.04 14.28 -21.09
CA PRO A 33 -18.38 15.22 -20.20
C PRO A 33 -17.26 14.51 -19.44
N GLU A 34 -16.08 15.14 -19.45
CA GLU A 34 -14.89 14.60 -18.79
C GLU A 34 -15.18 14.45 -17.29
N VAL A 35 -14.95 13.25 -16.76
CA VAL A 35 -15.17 12.97 -15.33
C VAL A 35 -14.08 13.68 -14.53
N ASP A 36 -14.49 14.57 -13.63
CA ASP A 36 -13.59 15.17 -12.65
C ASP A 36 -13.31 14.17 -11.52
N TYR A 37 -12.29 13.33 -11.75
CA TYR A 37 -11.84 12.34 -10.77
C TYR A 37 -11.38 12.98 -9.46
N ALA A 38 -10.77 14.17 -9.50
CA ALA A 38 -10.28 14.85 -8.30
C ALA A 38 -11.43 15.21 -7.36
N ARG A 39 -12.50 15.80 -7.92
CA ARG A 39 -13.72 16.08 -7.17
C ARG A 39 -14.39 14.80 -6.66
N HIS A 40 -14.41 13.74 -7.47
CA HIS A 40 -14.99 12.47 -7.05
C HIS A 40 -14.26 11.85 -5.84
N PHE A 41 -12.93 11.83 -5.85
CA PHE A 41 -12.13 11.35 -4.72
C PHE A 41 -12.29 12.23 -3.47
N ALA A 42 -12.33 13.56 -3.64
CA ALA A 42 -12.55 14.49 -2.53
C ALA A 42 -13.88 14.21 -1.81
N HIS A 43 -14.98 14.10 -2.56
CA HIS A 43 -16.29 13.78 -1.99
C HIS A 43 -16.30 12.42 -1.28
N ALA A 44 -15.62 11.41 -1.82
CA ALA A 44 -15.54 10.09 -1.19
C ALA A 44 -14.80 10.15 0.16
N ILE A 45 -13.72 10.93 0.25
CA ILE A 45 -12.98 11.16 1.49
C ILE A 45 -13.82 11.95 2.50
N GLU A 46 -14.51 13.00 2.06
CA GLU A 46 -15.43 13.77 2.90
C GLU A 46 -16.53 12.89 3.49
N ALA A 47 -17.12 11.99 2.69
CA ALA A 47 -18.10 11.02 3.18
C ALA A 47 -17.51 10.11 4.26
N LEU A 48 -16.29 9.60 4.09
CA LEU A 48 -15.61 8.79 5.11
C LEU A 48 -15.38 9.55 6.41
N HIS A 49 -15.03 10.85 6.33
CA HIS A 49 -14.90 11.72 7.50
C HIS A 49 -16.26 11.96 8.17
N ALA A 50 -17.30 12.26 7.40
CA ALA A 50 -18.65 12.48 7.90
C ALA A 50 -19.20 11.24 8.63
N GLU A 51 -18.91 10.05 8.09
CA GLU A 51 -19.29 8.76 8.68
C GLU A 51 -18.36 8.30 9.81
N LYS A 52 -17.29 9.06 10.12
CA LYS A 52 -16.27 8.70 11.12
C LYS A 52 -15.60 7.33 10.88
N ARG A 53 -15.54 6.90 9.61
CA ARG A 53 -14.87 5.65 9.20
C ARG A 53 -13.46 5.87 8.67
N TYR A 54 -13.04 7.13 8.54
CA TYR A 54 -11.70 7.47 8.14
C TYR A 54 -10.66 6.94 9.15
N ARG A 55 -9.57 6.37 8.65
CA ARG A 55 -8.54 5.72 9.48
C ARG A 55 -7.27 6.55 9.49
N VAL A 56 -6.76 6.79 10.70
CA VAL A 56 -5.40 7.26 10.92
C VAL A 56 -4.62 6.10 11.51
N PHE A 57 -3.54 5.69 10.85
CA PHE A 57 -2.75 4.56 11.30
C PHE A 57 -1.80 5.00 12.42
N ALA A 58 -1.73 4.20 13.48
CA ALA A 58 -0.73 4.39 14.53
C ALA A 58 0.63 3.91 14.03
N ASP A 59 1.65 4.76 14.15
CA ASP A 59 3.04 4.39 13.84
C ASP A 59 3.62 3.60 15.03
N LEU A 60 3.83 2.30 14.80
CA LEU A 60 4.22 1.32 15.81
C LEU A 60 5.42 0.50 15.32
N GLU A 61 6.48 0.49 16.13
CA GLU A 61 7.68 -0.31 15.93
C GLU A 61 7.75 -1.42 16.97
N ARG A 62 7.50 -2.68 16.58
CA ARG A 62 7.57 -3.83 17.50
C ARG A 62 9.02 -4.10 17.92
N ILE A 63 9.22 -4.44 19.19
CA ILE A 63 10.56 -4.77 19.72
C ILE A 63 10.72 -6.29 19.78
N ALA A 64 11.58 -6.85 18.92
CA ALA A 64 11.89 -8.28 18.93
C ALA A 64 12.57 -8.69 20.26
N GLY A 65 12.21 -9.86 20.78
CA GLY A 65 12.64 -10.37 22.09
C GLY A 65 11.88 -9.77 23.29
N ARG A 66 11.02 -8.77 23.07
CA ARG A 66 10.26 -8.09 24.13
C ARG A 66 8.75 -8.15 23.89
N PHE A 67 8.22 -9.28 23.43
CA PHE A 67 6.77 -9.46 23.29
C PHE A 67 6.02 -9.14 24.59
N PRO A 68 4.92 -8.35 24.59
CA PRO A 68 4.27 -7.64 23.46
C PRO A 68 4.55 -6.11 23.45
N GLN A 69 5.78 -5.68 23.77
CA GLN A 69 6.19 -4.27 23.78
C GLN A 69 6.48 -3.73 22.36
N ALA A 70 6.18 -2.46 22.15
CA ALA A 70 6.46 -1.71 20.94
C ALA A 70 6.80 -0.25 21.26
N ILE A 71 7.43 0.46 20.32
CA ILE A 71 7.62 1.90 20.36
C ILE A 71 6.52 2.55 19.53
N TRP A 72 5.70 3.40 20.16
CA TRP A 72 4.78 4.28 19.45
C TRP A 72 5.49 5.58 19.10
N ARG A 73 5.36 6.00 17.85
CA ARG A 73 5.96 7.23 17.32
C ARG A 73 4.86 8.20 16.88
N ASN A 74 5.00 9.47 17.23
CA ASN A 74 4.09 10.51 16.75
C ASN A 74 4.76 11.88 16.83
N GLU A 75 4.76 12.65 15.73
CA GLU A 75 5.24 14.05 15.70
C GLU A 75 6.63 14.28 16.33
N GLY A 76 7.53 13.29 16.20
CA GLY A 76 8.89 13.34 16.75
C GLY A 76 9.03 12.81 18.18
N GLU A 77 7.93 12.45 18.85
CA GLU A 77 7.94 11.73 20.11
C GLU A 77 8.04 10.21 19.87
N ALA A 78 8.74 9.52 20.78
CA ALA A 78 8.82 8.07 20.82
C ALA A 78 8.60 7.59 22.25
N ARG A 79 7.66 6.67 22.46
CA ARG A 79 7.38 6.08 23.78
C ARG A 79 7.20 4.58 23.68
N GLU A 80 7.66 3.86 24.68
CA GLU A 80 7.37 2.43 24.79
C GLU A 80 5.92 2.22 25.25
N ILE A 81 5.23 1.28 24.60
CA ILE A 81 3.86 0.89 24.91
C ILE A 81 3.71 -0.64 24.87
N THR A 82 2.69 -1.14 25.55
CA THR A 82 2.27 -2.55 25.47
C THR A 82 1.14 -2.70 24.44
N VAL A 83 1.31 -3.62 23.48
CA VAL A 83 0.36 -3.86 22.39
C VAL A 83 -0.64 -4.96 22.78
N TRP A 84 -1.93 -4.62 22.80
CA TRP A 84 -3.03 -5.55 23.10
C TRP A 84 -3.88 -5.94 21.90
N CYS A 85 -3.70 -5.26 20.76
CA CYS A 85 -4.46 -5.49 19.53
C CYS A 85 -3.69 -6.32 18.49
N SER A 86 -2.58 -6.94 18.87
CA SER A 86 -1.80 -7.79 17.97
C SER A 86 -2.51 -9.13 17.73
N ASN A 87 -2.51 -9.59 16.47
CA ASN A 87 -2.94 -10.94 16.10
C ASN A 87 -1.81 -11.98 16.18
N ASP A 88 -0.60 -11.56 16.53
CA ASP A 88 0.50 -12.49 16.85
C ASP A 88 0.29 -13.08 18.25
N TYR A 89 -0.73 -13.92 18.38
CA TYR A 89 -1.26 -14.38 19.68
C TYR A 89 -0.22 -15.11 20.53
N LEU A 90 0.70 -15.82 19.88
CA LEU A 90 1.73 -16.63 20.54
C LEU A 90 3.12 -15.98 20.47
N GLY A 91 3.25 -14.78 19.89
CA GLY A 91 4.56 -14.16 19.67
C GLY A 91 5.44 -14.93 18.67
N MET A 92 4.84 -15.74 17.78
CA MET A 92 5.58 -16.55 16.81
C MET A 92 6.35 -15.70 15.80
N GLY A 93 5.92 -14.45 15.57
CA GLY A 93 6.63 -13.52 14.69
C GLY A 93 8.04 -13.14 15.16
N GLN A 94 8.41 -13.47 16.40
CA GLN A 94 9.76 -13.27 16.95
C GLN A 94 10.36 -14.53 17.58
N ASN A 95 9.75 -15.70 17.33
CA ASN A 95 10.30 -16.98 17.77
C ASN A 95 11.63 -17.24 17.06
N ALA A 96 12.66 -17.63 17.81
CA ALA A 96 14.01 -17.80 17.28
C ALA A 96 14.11 -18.82 16.15
N ALA A 97 13.37 -19.93 16.22
CA ALA A 97 13.39 -20.95 15.16
C ALA A 97 12.75 -20.41 13.86
N VAL A 98 11.67 -19.62 13.99
CA VAL A 98 10.98 -18.98 12.85
C VAL A 98 11.89 -17.94 12.18
N THR A 99 12.48 -17.04 12.97
CA THR A 99 13.34 -15.98 12.42
C THR A 99 14.61 -16.56 11.80
N GLU A 100 15.21 -17.56 12.44
CA GLU A 100 16.39 -18.23 11.90
C GLU A 100 16.08 -18.97 10.59
N ALA A 101 14.97 -19.71 10.52
CA ALA A 101 14.53 -20.36 9.28
C ALA A 101 14.33 -19.33 8.16
N MET A 102 13.68 -18.21 8.45
CA MET A 102 13.50 -17.12 7.48
C MET A 102 14.83 -16.52 7.02
N THR A 103 15.75 -16.20 7.94
CA THR A 103 17.07 -15.65 7.62
C THR A 103 17.90 -16.59 6.76
N ARG A 104 17.92 -17.90 7.09
CA ARG A 104 18.64 -18.91 6.30
C ARG A 104 18.10 -18.99 4.88
N THR A 105 16.78 -19.06 4.73
CA THR A 105 16.12 -19.15 3.42
C THR A 105 16.39 -17.91 2.57
N VAL A 106 16.24 -16.71 3.14
CA VAL A 106 16.51 -15.45 2.41
C VAL A 106 17.96 -15.35 1.98
N THR A 107 18.89 -15.78 2.83
CA THR A 107 20.34 -15.78 2.49
C THR A 107 20.65 -16.77 1.36
N ALA A 108 20.02 -17.93 1.36
CA ALA A 108 20.29 -18.97 0.36
C ALA A 108 19.61 -18.73 -0.99
N MET A 109 18.41 -18.13 -0.99
CA MET A 109 17.52 -18.11 -2.15
C MET A 109 17.11 -16.70 -2.61
N GLY A 110 17.49 -15.67 -1.85
CA GLY A 110 16.99 -14.31 -2.03
C GLY A 110 15.63 -14.07 -1.36
N SER A 111 15.17 -12.82 -1.39
CA SER A 111 13.96 -12.41 -0.66
C SER A 111 12.64 -12.68 -1.39
N GLY A 112 12.67 -12.82 -2.71
CA GLY A 112 11.47 -12.97 -3.54
C GLY A 112 11.48 -14.27 -4.33
N ALA A 113 10.29 -14.86 -4.53
CA ALA A 113 10.13 -16.06 -5.35
C ALA A 113 10.45 -15.84 -6.84
N GLY A 114 10.43 -14.58 -7.32
CA GLY A 114 10.83 -14.25 -8.69
C GLY A 114 9.84 -14.66 -9.79
N GLY A 115 8.63 -15.09 -9.42
CA GLY A 115 7.61 -15.50 -10.39
C GLY A 115 6.35 -16.06 -9.73
N THR A 116 5.40 -16.48 -10.56
CA THR A 116 4.18 -17.17 -10.10
C THR A 116 4.41 -18.67 -10.00
N ARG A 117 3.48 -19.43 -9.43
CA ARG A 117 3.61 -20.90 -9.31
C ARG A 117 3.99 -21.59 -10.62
N ASN A 118 3.39 -21.18 -11.72
CA ASN A 118 3.61 -21.80 -13.04
C ASN A 118 4.83 -21.24 -13.79
N ILE A 119 5.37 -20.09 -13.36
CA ILE A 119 6.47 -19.40 -14.04
C ILE A 119 7.50 -19.04 -12.99
N SER A 120 8.52 -19.89 -12.82
CA SER A 120 9.71 -19.74 -11.93
C SER A 120 9.47 -19.50 -10.43
N GLY A 121 8.23 -19.40 -9.94
CA GLY A 121 7.92 -19.06 -8.55
C GLY A 121 7.69 -20.24 -7.61
N THR A 122 7.67 -21.48 -8.09
CA THR A 122 7.55 -22.65 -7.21
C THR A 122 8.92 -23.09 -6.72
N ASN A 123 9.22 -22.80 -5.45
CA ASN A 123 10.45 -23.21 -4.78
C ASN A 123 10.21 -24.38 -3.82
N HIS A 124 11.27 -25.07 -3.40
CA HIS A 124 11.15 -26.28 -2.60
C HIS A 124 10.53 -26.04 -1.20
N PRO A 125 10.93 -25.02 -0.41
CA PRO A 125 10.29 -24.75 0.89
C PRO A 125 8.77 -24.51 0.81
N LEU A 126 8.28 -23.97 -0.30
CA LEU A 126 6.84 -23.82 -0.54
C LEU A 126 6.13 -25.18 -0.67
N VAL A 127 6.74 -26.11 -1.42
CA VAL A 127 6.19 -27.46 -1.59
C VAL A 127 6.22 -28.23 -0.27
N GLU A 128 7.31 -28.13 0.49
CA GLU A 128 7.41 -28.74 1.83
C GLU A 128 6.34 -28.18 2.78
N LEU A 129 6.09 -26.87 2.76
CA LEU A 129 5.03 -26.25 3.55
C LEU A 129 3.63 -26.78 3.14
N GLU A 130 3.38 -26.97 1.83
CA GLU A 130 2.11 -27.53 1.35
C GLU A 130 1.89 -28.97 1.81
N HIS A 131 2.96 -29.77 1.90
CA HIS A 131 2.90 -31.13 2.47
C HIS A 131 2.65 -31.11 3.98
N GLU A 132 3.42 -30.32 4.73
CA GLU A 132 3.29 -30.21 6.19
C GLU A 132 1.90 -29.70 6.62
N LEU A 133 1.28 -28.82 5.83
CA LEU A 133 -0.08 -28.35 6.12
C LEU A 133 -1.17 -29.39 5.80
N ALA A 134 -0.86 -30.39 4.98
CA ALA A 134 -1.79 -31.44 4.59
C ALA A 134 -1.73 -32.68 5.49
N ASP A 135 -0.60 -32.92 6.15
CA ASP A 135 -0.38 -34.00 7.12
C ASP A 135 -1.20 -33.82 8.40
#